data_AF-A0A2N5AD61-F1
#
_entry.id   AF-A0A2N5AD61-F1
#
_cell.length_a   1.000
_cell.length_b   1.000
_cell.length_c   1.000
_cell.angle_alpha   90.00
_cell.angle_beta   90.00
_cell.angle_gamma   90.00
#
_symmetry.space_group_name_H-M   'P 1'
#
loop_
_entity.id
_entity.type
_entity.pdbx_description
1 polymer ?
#
loop_
_entity_poly.entity_id
_entity_poly.type
_entity_poly.pdbx_seq_one_letter_code
_entity_poly.pdbx_strand_id
1 'polypeptide(L)'
;IYGDAFVEHAFVEHRAEVFDQARLEGNEENDVWVCDNARVYGHARLIAGRGEDAIPTVRYSSQVAENAVIEGNCLLKHRAMVGGEAQLRGGPILLDDDVLIQGRTVIIGDVIVEHQVSINDEVQIAAQEGEAIHLRGPKTLDGQQHITRTPLLGAL
;
A
#
# COMPACT_ATOMS: atom_id res chain seq x y z
N ILE A 1 -11.67 16.39 -2.32
CA ILE A 1 -12.57 15.31 -1.83
C ILE A 1 -13.92 15.51 -2.49
N TYR A 2 -14.42 14.53 -3.26
CA TYR A 2 -15.68 14.62 -4.00
C TYR A 2 -16.29 13.22 -4.22
N GLY A 3 -17.52 13.12 -4.75
CA GLY A 3 -18.23 11.84 -4.86
C GLY A 3 -18.80 11.36 -3.53
N ASP A 4 -18.89 10.04 -3.34
CA ASP A 4 -19.37 9.37 -2.12
C ASP A 4 -18.21 9.02 -1.16
N ALA A 5 -17.07 9.72 -1.29
CA ALA A 5 -15.89 9.47 -0.48
C ALA A 5 -16.14 9.76 1.00
N PHE A 6 -15.65 8.86 1.86
CA PHE A 6 -15.70 9.00 3.31
C PHE A 6 -14.31 9.30 3.86
N VAL A 7 -14.20 10.33 4.71
CA VAL A 7 -12.93 10.75 5.31
C VAL A 7 -13.15 11.05 6.79
N GLU A 8 -12.42 10.36 7.64
CA GLU A 8 -12.45 10.49 9.09
C GLU A 8 -11.01 10.38 9.61
N HIS A 9 -10.59 11.29 10.51
CA HIS A 9 -9.22 11.33 11.05
C HIS A 9 -8.15 11.25 9.95
N ALA A 10 -8.11 12.25 9.06
CA ALA A 10 -7.20 12.24 7.92
C ALA A 10 -6.67 13.62 7.56
N PHE A 11 -5.42 13.65 7.11
CA PHE A 11 -4.78 14.80 6.50
C PHE A 11 -4.73 14.61 4.99
N VAL A 12 -5.52 15.41 4.26
CA VAL A 12 -5.54 15.46 2.80
C VAL A 12 -5.06 16.83 2.35
N GLU A 13 -3.89 16.90 1.70
CA GLU A 13 -3.24 18.18 1.39
C GLU A 13 -2.74 18.32 -0.05
N HIS A 14 -2.30 19.53 -0.40
CA HIS A 14 -1.84 19.93 -1.73
C HIS A 14 -2.89 19.74 -2.83
N ARG A 15 -2.64 18.85 -3.78
CA ARG A 15 -3.51 18.51 -4.92
C ARG A 15 -3.98 17.06 -4.83
N ALA A 16 -3.95 16.47 -3.64
CA ALA A 16 -4.45 15.13 -3.42
C ALA A 16 -5.95 15.04 -3.73
N GLU A 17 -6.35 13.94 -4.37
CA GLU A 17 -7.74 13.69 -4.72
C GLU A 17 -8.24 12.42 -4.03
N VAL A 18 -9.36 12.54 -3.34
CA VAL A 18 -10.09 11.42 -2.75
C VAL A 18 -11.50 11.45 -3.30
N PHE A 19 -11.90 10.40 -4.02
CA PHE A 19 -13.17 10.39 -4.74
C PHE A 19 -13.78 9.00 -4.93
N ASP A 20 -14.87 8.92 -5.69
CA ASP A 20 -15.74 7.74 -5.84
C ASP A 20 -16.30 7.27 -4.50
N GLN A 21 -16.08 6.01 -4.09
CA GLN A 21 -16.48 5.42 -2.81
C GLN A 21 -15.27 5.16 -1.91
N ALA A 22 -14.15 5.86 -2.13
CA ALA A 22 -12.95 5.72 -1.33
C ALA A 22 -13.21 6.03 0.15
N ARG A 23 -12.57 5.29 1.05
CA ARG A 23 -12.69 5.47 2.49
C ARG A 23 -11.32 5.67 3.13
N LEU A 24 -11.17 6.79 3.84
CA LEU A 24 -10.03 7.10 4.69
C LEU A 24 -10.54 7.03 6.13
N GLU A 25 -10.07 6.04 6.86
CA GLU A 25 -10.58 5.64 8.17
C GLU A 25 -9.43 5.71 9.19
N GLY A 26 -9.12 6.92 9.67
CA GLY A 26 -8.23 7.10 10.81
C GLY A 26 -8.92 6.80 12.15
N ASN A 27 -8.23 7.05 13.25
CA ASN A 27 -8.74 6.84 14.61
C ASN A 27 -8.14 7.85 15.60
N GLU A 28 -8.47 7.71 16.89
CA GLU A 28 -8.01 8.61 17.97
C GLU A 28 -6.48 8.63 18.16
N GLU A 29 -5.78 7.58 17.72
CA GLU A 29 -4.33 7.41 17.88
C GLU A 29 -3.58 7.81 16.60
N ASN A 30 -4.12 7.46 15.43
CA ASN A 30 -3.46 7.62 14.14
C ASN A 30 -4.41 8.16 13.07
N ASP A 31 -3.96 9.19 12.36
CA ASP A 31 -4.65 9.68 11.17
C ASP A 31 -4.30 8.87 9.90
N VAL A 32 -4.97 9.16 8.79
CA VAL A 32 -4.60 8.73 7.43
C VAL A 32 -4.06 9.91 6.64
N TRP A 33 -2.92 9.76 5.95
CA TRP A 33 -2.24 10.87 5.27
C TRP A 33 -2.25 10.67 3.75
N VAL A 34 -2.77 11.66 3.02
CA VAL A 34 -2.78 11.68 1.55
C VAL A 34 -2.30 13.06 1.06
N CYS A 35 -1.12 13.10 0.45
CA CYS A 35 -0.40 14.34 0.18
C CYS A 35 -0.03 14.50 -1.31
N ASP A 36 0.55 15.66 -1.64
CA ASP A 36 1.12 15.98 -2.95
C ASP A 36 0.08 15.93 -4.10
N ASN A 37 0.25 15.02 -5.07
CA ASN A 37 -0.68 14.74 -6.17
C ASN A 37 -1.25 13.31 -6.07
N ALA A 38 -1.29 12.73 -4.87
CA ALA A 38 -1.76 11.37 -4.67
C ALA A 38 -3.26 11.24 -4.95
N ARG A 39 -3.70 10.04 -5.33
CA ARG A 39 -5.13 9.78 -5.59
C ARG A 39 -5.61 8.52 -4.90
N VAL A 40 -6.76 8.62 -4.24
CA VAL A 40 -7.47 7.48 -3.63
C VAL A 40 -8.89 7.44 -4.18
N TYR A 41 -9.26 6.38 -4.87
CA TYR A 41 -10.52 6.31 -5.62
C TYR A 41 -11.05 4.87 -5.78
N GLY A 42 -12.16 4.70 -6.52
CA GLY A 42 -12.89 3.43 -6.54
C GLY A 42 -13.54 3.12 -5.19
N HIS A 43 -13.36 1.89 -4.71
CA HIS A 43 -13.76 1.41 -3.38
C HIS A 43 -12.55 1.22 -2.45
N ALA A 44 -11.42 1.88 -2.75
CA ALA A 44 -10.19 1.76 -1.98
C ALA A 44 -10.38 2.18 -0.52
N ARG A 45 -9.71 1.49 0.40
CA ARG A 45 -9.78 1.76 1.84
C ARG A 45 -8.39 1.94 2.42
N LEU A 46 -8.17 3.08 3.05
CA LEU A 46 -7.00 3.37 3.87
C LEU A 46 -7.44 3.40 5.34
N ILE A 47 -6.87 2.53 6.17
CA ILE A 47 -7.33 2.32 7.54
C ILE A 47 -6.13 2.48 8.47
N ALA A 48 -6.21 3.42 9.42
CA ALA A 48 -5.14 3.56 10.40
C ALA A 48 -5.13 2.39 11.38
N GLY A 49 -3.93 1.90 11.70
CA GLY A 49 -3.75 0.85 12.69
C GLY A 49 -3.87 1.40 14.13
N ARG A 50 -3.78 0.48 15.10
CA ARG A 50 -3.82 0.76 16.54
C ARG A 50 -2.44 0.79 17.21
N GLY A 51 -1.38 0.63 16.42
CA GLY A 51 0.00 0.67 16.91
C GLY A 51 0.56 2.09 16.89
N GLU A 52 1.67 2.31 17.57
CA GLU A 52 2.45 3.55 17.43
C GLU A 52 2.86 3.74 15.97
N ASP A 53 2.66 4.96 15.44
CA ASP A 53 2.95 5.33 14.05
C ASP A 53 2.30 4.42 12.98
N ALA A 54 1.16 3.81 13.28
CA ALA A 54 0.42 2.95 12.35
C ALA A 54 -0.42 3.77 11.33
N ILE A 55 0.24 4.73 10.68
CA ILE A 55 -0.33 5.77 9.81
C ILE A 55 -0.18 5.35 8.33
N PRO A 56 -1.27 5.05 7.61
CA PRO A 56 -1.23 4.88 6.16
C PRO A 56 -0.94 6.22 5.51
N THR A 57 0.14 6.29 4.74
CA THR A 57 0.66 7.51 4.13
C THR A 57 0.84 7.33 2.63
N VAL A 58 0.10 8.10 1.83
CA VAL A 58 0.13 8.06 0.36
C VAL A 58 0.64 9.40 -0.18
N ARG A 59 1.77 9.38 -0.89
CA ARG A 59 2.51 10.60 -1.28
C ARG A 59 2.83 10.68 -2.76
N TYR A 60 3.35 11.84 -3.17
CA TYR A 60 3.79 12.15 -4.52
C TYR A 60 2.69 11.94 -5.56
N SER A 61 2.89 11.03 -6.51
CA SER A 61 1.92 10.67 -7.54
C SER A 61 1.44 9.22 -7.37
N SER A 62 1.49 8.69 -6.14
CA SER A 62 1.00 7.34 -5.86
C SER A 62 -0.52 7.29 -5.88
N GLN A 63 -1.03 6.09 -6.15
CA GLN A 63 -2.46 5.87 -6.34
C GLN A 63 -2.92 4.60 -5.64
N VAL A 64 -4.09 4.67 -5.01
CA VAL A 64 -4.79 3.53 -4.42
C VAL A 64 -6.20 3.49 -5.00
N ALA A 65 -6.58 2.39 -5.61
CA ALA A 65 -7.76 2.31 -6.45
C ALA A 65 -8.51 0.98 -6.29
N GLU A 66 -9.60 0.84 -7.04
CA GLU A 66 -10.39 -0.40 -7.15
C GLU A 66 -10.87 -0.88 -5.78
N ASN A 67 -10.57 -2.10 -5.34
CA ASN A 67 -10.98 -2.63 -4.04
C ASN A 67 -9.79 -2.81 -3.08
N ALA A 68 -8.68 -2.12 -3.33
CA ALA A 68 -7.48 -2.25 -2.51
C ALA A 68 -7.72 -1.80 -1.06
N VAL A 69 -7.15 -2.54 -0.12
CA VAL A 69 -7.20 -2.23 1.32
C VAL A 69 -5.78 -2.09 1.85
N ILE A 70 -5.48 -0.96 2.48
CA ILE A 70 -4.21 -0.67 3.13
C ILE A 70 -4.48 -0.33 4.59
N GLU A 71 -3.87 -1.10 5.50
CA GLU A 71 -4.08 -0.98 6.94
C GLU A 71 -2.76 -0.93 7.71
N GLY A 72 -2.58 0.08 8.57
CA GLY A 72 -1.41 0.22 9.42
C GLY A 72 -0.28 1.09 8.84
N ASN A 73 0.96 0.82 9.24
CA ASN A 73 2.14 1.61 8.87
C ASN A 73 2.57 1.29 7.43
N CYS A 74 1.91 1.93 6.47
CA CYS A 74 2.17 1.76 5.04
C CYS A 74 2.53 3.10 4.40
N LEU A 75 3.70 3.18 3.77
CA LEU A 75 4.19 4.37 3.07
C LEU A 75 4.31 4.12 1.57
N LEU A 76 3.45 4.78 0.80
CA LEU A 76 3.45 4.77 -0.66
C LEU A 76 4.11 6.05 -1.18
N LYS A 77 5.18 5.89 -1.96
CA LYS A 77 5.99 7.00 -2.47
C LYS A 77 5.93 7.14 -3.99
N HIS A 78 7.07 7.20 -4.68
CA HIS A 78 7.13 7.66 -6.06
C HIS A 78 6.56 6.60 -7.01
N ARG A 79 5.48 6.96 -7.71
CA ARG A 79 4.87 6.10 -8.75
C ARG A 79 4.48 4.71 -8.23
N ALA A 80 4.09 4.61 -6.97
CA ALA A 80 3.48 3.42 -6.40
C ALA A 80 1.98 3.36 -6.75
N MET A 81 1.50 2.22 -7.25
CA MET A 81 0.10 1.99 -7.58
C MET A 81 -0.38 0.70 -6.93
N VAL A 82 -1.45 0.79 -6.14
CA VAL A 82 -2.08 -0.36 -5.48
C VAL A 82 -3.55 -0.44 -5.93
N GLY A 83 -3.94 -1.57 -6.52
CA GLY A 83 -5.28 -1.82 -7.02
C GLY A 83 -5.70 -3.27 -6.83
N GLY A 84 -6.66 -3.72 -7.62
CA GLY A 84 -7.30 -5.02 -7.56
C GLY A 84 -8.09 -5.21 -6.28
N GLU A 85 -7.93 -6.38 -5.70
CA GLU A 85 -8.39 -6.77 -4.36
C GLU A 85 -7.19 -6.87 -3.41
N ALA A 86 -6.10 -6.13 -3.68
CA ALA A 86 -4.87 -6.23 -2.93
C ALA A 86 -5.05 -5.80 -1.46
N GLN A 87 -4.38 -6.50 -0.55
CA GLN A 87 -4.44 -6.23 0.88
C GLN A 87 -3.03 -6.04 1.45
N LEU A 88 -2.74 -4.84 1.93
CA LEU A 88 -1.49 -4.49 2.60
C LEU A 88 -1.80 -4.25 4.08
N ARG A 89 -1.16 -4.98 4.99
CA ARG A 89 -1.45 -4.94 6.42
C ARG A 89 -0.20 -4.99 7.28
N GLY A 90 -0.22 -4.26 8.39
CA GLY A 90 0.85 -4.26 9.38
C GLY A 90 1.91 -3.21 9.04
N GLY A 91 3.15 -3.64 8.90
CA GLY A 91 4.27 -2.80 8.51
C GLY A 91 5.31 -2.56 9.60
N PRO A 92 6.40 -1.85 9.23
CA PRO A 92 6.44 -0.92 8.10
C PRO A 92 6.41 -1.56 6.70
N ILE A 93 5.43 -1.17 5.88
CA ILE A 93 5.40 -1.46 4.44
C ILE A 93 5.82 -0.21 3.67
N LEU A 94 6.83 -0.32 2.80
CA LEU A 94 7.30 0.77 1.94
C LEU A 94 7.21 0.38 0.48
N LEU A 95 6.52 1.20 -0.33
CA LEU A 95 6.49 1.09 -1.79
C LEU A 95 7.11 2.34 -2.42
N ASP A 96 8.18 2.19 -3.20
CA ASP A 96 8.86 3.33 -3.83
C ASP A 96 9.44 3.01 -5.22
N ASP A 97 9.53 4.02 -6.08
CA ASP A 97 10.15 3.95 -7.41
C ASP A 97 9.55 2.90 -8.36
N ASP A 98 8.39 3.21 -8.96
CA ASP A 98 7.70 2.37 -9.97
C ASP A 98 7.28 0.98 -9.45
N VAL A 99 6.37 0.98 -8.48
CA VAL A 99 5.82 -0.25 -7.89
C VAL A 99 4.35 -0.41 -8.28
N LEU A 100 3.99 -1.58 -8.78
CA LEU A 100 2.61 -1.96 -9.09
C LEU A 100 2.20 -3.17 -8.26
N ILE A 101 1.12 -3.05 -7.51
CA ILE A 101 0.50 -4.15 -6.79
C ILE A 101 -0.97 -4.25 -7.22
N GLN A 102 -1.38 -5.42 -7.69
CA GLN A 102 -2.76 -5.67 -8.14
C GLN A 102 -3.13 -7.15 -7.96
N GLY A 103 -4.31 -7.54 -8.46
CA GLY A 103 -4.87 -8.86 -8.24
C GLY A 103 -5.37 -9.04 -6.80
N ARG A 104 -5.34 -10.27 -6.30
CA ARG A 104 -5.60 -10.67 -4.91
C ARG A 104 -4.30 -10.77 -4.10
N THR A 105 -3.32 -9.91 -4.39
CA THR A 105 -2.04 -9.88 -3.70
C THR A 105 -2.23 -9.55 -2.21
N VAL A 106 -1.52 -10.27 -1.34
CA VAL A 106 -1.53 -10.01 0.11
C VAL A 106 -0.11 -9.74 0.58
N ILE A 107 0.11 -8.61 1.25
CA ILE A 107 1.39 -8.23 1.87
C ILE A 107 1.17 -7.97 3.35
N ILE A 108 1.91 -8.68 4.20
CA ILE A 108 1.79 -8.61 5.66
C ILE A 108 3.18 -8.43 6.30
N GLY A 109 3.27 -7.49 7.24
CA GLY A 109 4.47 -7.24 8.06
C GLY A 109 5.47 -6.31 7.39
N ASP A 110 6.74 -6.39 7.81
CA ASP A 110 7.81 -5.49 7.39
C ASP A 110 8.28 -5.81 5.97
N VAL A 111 7.81 -5.03 4.99
CA VAL A 111 8.07 -5.30 3.57
C VAL A 111 8.47 -4.03 2.84
N ILE A 112 9.64 -4.07 2.21
CA ILE A 112 10.13 -3.01 1.34
C ILE A 112 10.03 -3.51 -0.10
N VAL A 113 9.27 -2.80 -0.93
CA VAL A 113 9.18 -3.05 -2.36
C VAL A 113 9.66 -1.79 -3.08
N GLU A 114 10.72 -1.92 -3.87
CA GLU A 114 11.29 -0.76 -4.56
C GLU A 114 11.87 -1.08 -5.93
N HIS A 115 11.91 -0.05 -6.78
CA HIS A 115 12.60 -0.04 -8.06
C HIS A 115 12.03 -1.05 -9.08
N GLN A 116 10.98 -0.66 -9.79
CA GLN A 116 10.41 -1.40 -10.92
C GLN A 116 9.94 -2.82 -10.57
N VAL A 117 9.08 -2.92 -9.56
CA VAL A 117 8.49 -4.20 -9.12
C VAL A 117 7.01 -4.25 -9.46
N SER A 118 6.58 -5.32 -10.13
CA SER A 118 5.16 -5.62 -10.33
C SER A 118 4.77 -6.90 -9.58
N ILE A 119 3.66 -6.86 -8.85
CA ILE A 119 3.12 -7.97 -8.07
C ILE A 119 1.64 -8.13 -8.43
N ASN A 120 1.28 -9.27 -8.99
CA ASN A 120 -0.03 -9.52 -9.58
C ASN A 120 -0.65 -10.82 -9.06
N ASP A 121 -1.84 -11.15 -9.56
CA ASP A 121 -2.55 -12.41 -9.28
C ASP A 121 -2.75 -12.72 -7.78
N GLU A 122 -2.24 -13.85 -7.27
CA GLU A 122 -2.47 -14.36 -5.91
C GLU A 122 -1.15 -14.46 -5.12
N VAL A 123 -0.23 -13.52 -5.34
CA VAL A 123 1.05 -13.50 -4.63
C VAL A 123 0.83 -13.14 -3.15
N GLN A 124 1.42 -13.93 -2.27
CA GLN A 124 1.43 -13.70 -0.83
C GLN A 124 2.84 -13.39 -0.35
N ILE A 125 3.02 -12.27 0.33
CA ILE A 125 4.28 -11.86 0.95
C ILE A 125 4.02 -11.67 2.44
N ALA A 126 4.70 -12.42 3.28
CA ALA A 126 4.52 -12.38 4.72
C ALA A 126 5.86 -12.35 5.43
N ALA A 127 6.22 -11.21 6.00
CA ALA A 127 7.41 -11.08 6.83
C ALA A 127 7.17 -11.71 8.21
N GLN A 128 8.18 -12.41 8.73
CA GLN A 128 8.14 -12.93 10.10
C GLN A 128 8.41 -11.81 11.10
N GLU A 129 7.97 -11.99 12.34
CA GLU A 129 8.22 -11.03 13.41
C GLU A 129 9.73 -10.79 13.59
N GLY A 130 10.14 -9.52 13.49
CA GLY A 130 11.56 -9.12 13.59
C GLY A 130 12.38 -9.35 12.30
N GLU A 131 11.77 -9.82 11.22
CA GLU A 131 12.40 -9.93 9.91
C GLU A 131 11.76 -8.97 8.90
N ALA A 132 12.56 -8.50 7.93
CA ALA A 132 12.07 -7.67 6.83
C ALA A 132 12.28 -8.36 5.48
N ILE A 133 11.29 -8.27 4.60
CA ILE A 133 11.39 -8.74 3.20
C ILE A 133 11.70 -7.55 2.30
N HIS A 134 12.80 -7.63 1.56
CA HIS A 134 13.18 -6.62 0.58
C HIS A 134 13.04 -7.14 -0.85
N LEU A 135 12.08 -6.59 -1.58
CA LEU A 135 11.87 -6.84 -3.00
C LEU A 135 12.38 -5.66 -3.80
N ARG A 136 13.57 -5.82 -4.37
CA ARG A 136 14.15 -4.86 -5.31
C ARG A 136 14.10 -5.38 -6.74
N GLY A 137 13.66 -4.56 -7.67
CA GLY A 137 13.56 -4.92 -9.09
C GLY A 137 14.77 -4.50 -9.94
N PRO A 138 14.61 -4.54 -11.28
CA PRO A 138 13.35 -4.83 -12.00
C PRO A 138 12.89 -6.29 -11.83
N LYS A 139 11.62 -6.53 -11.50
CA LYS A 139 11.04 -7.88 -11.40
C LYS A 139 9.51 -7.89 -11.45
N THR A 140 8.95 -9.03 -11.86
CA THR A 140 7.51 -9.30 -11.85
C THR A 140 7.24 -10.58 -11.06
N LEU A 141 6.26 -10.55 -10.16
CA LEU A 141 5.80 -11.66 -9.35
C LEU A 141 4.33 -11.93 -9.68
N ASP A 142 4.05 -13.08 -10.27
CA ASP A 142 2.74 -13.46 -10.79
C ASP A 142 2.31 -14.86 -10.31
N GLY A 143 1.05 -15.22 -10.56
CA GLY A 143 0.46 -16.50 -10.21
C GLY A 143 0.28 -16.69 -8.71
N GLN A 144 0.44 -17.93 -8.25
CA GLN A 144 0.33 -18.33 -6.85
C GLN A 144 1.73 -18.51 -6.24
N GLN A 145 2.31 -17.43 -5.74
CA GLN A 145 3.60 -17.44 -5.05
C GLN A 145 3.44 -17.13 -3.57
N HIS A 146 4.32 -17.69 -2.74
CA HIS A 146 4.37 -17.43 -1.32
C HIS A 146 5.81 -17.09 -0.91
N ILE A 147 6.03 -15.83 -0.51
CA ILE A 147 7.33 -15.26 -0.19
C ILE A 147 7.38 -14.92 1.30
N THR A 148 8.25 -15.60 2.04
CA THR A 148 8.39 -15.42 3.50
C THR A 148 9.76 -14.91 3.92
N ARG A 149 10.61 -14.55 2.94
CA ARG A 149 11.97 -14.06 3.15
C ARG A 149 12.44 -13.30 1.92
N THR A 150 13.41 -12.42 2.10
CA THR A 150 14.08 -11.72 1.00
C THR A 150 14.63 -12.71 -0.02
N PRO A 151 14.22 -12.63 -1.30
CA PRO A 151 14.77 -13.46 -2.36
C PRO A 151 16.25 -13.14 -2.56
N LEU A 152 17.09 -14.18 -2.57
CA LEU A 152 18.50 -14.03 -2.92
C LEU A 152 18.61 -13.62 -4.39
N LEU A 153 19.66 -12.86 -4.73
CA LEU A 153 19.93 -12.43 -6.10
C LEU A 153 19.87 -13.62 -7.08
N GLY A 154 18.97 -13.55 -8.07
CA GLY A 154 18.77 -14.59 -9.09
C GLY A 154 17.82 -15.74 -8.72
N ALA A 155 17.12 -15.66 -7.59
CA ALA A 155 16.24 -16.74 -7.11
C ALA A 155 14.75 -16.62 -7.49
N LEU A 156 14.36 -15.67 -8.34
CA LEU A 156 13.00 -15.50 -8.86
C LEU A 156 13.04 -15.06 -10.33
#